data_AF-V9IR90-F1
#
_entry.id   AF-V9IR90-F1
#
_cell.length_a   1.000
_cell.length_b   1.000
_cell.length_c   1.000
_cell.angle_alpha   90.00
_cell.angle_beta   90.00
_cell.angle_gamma   90.00
#
_symmetry.space_group_name_H-M   'P 1'
#
loop_
_entity.id
_entity.type
_entity.pdbx_description
1 polymer ?
#
loop_
_entity_poly.entity_id
_entity_poly.type
_entity_poly.pdbx_seq_one_letter_code
_entity_poly.pdbx_strand_id
1 'polypeptide(L)'
;MRRRSILAASLALLMLGSLTVPANKAKAVTGKIVLGYYNVYYSGDTQSYNSVSSYGSYFNSMSTMTFHADASGNITGTAPSSAITLAASKGIQSFAAVTNQANGAFSSSVAHAIVSDPAVRTNAVNRILSTAKANGYQGVNIDFEDMLASDRPYFNQFISELSSVMRANGLKTIVSVIAKTSDMPTSAWSGVYDYHTLGQYADLIQIMTYDQNGPWGAPGPVAGLPWVDSVLKYAVTQIPSSKIMMGLPAYGYDWNTTTNTGHKAVAWKNVPALLTNNAASVKWDSVQQSPYATYTAADGTSHTIWYENADSIQAKTRLAGTYNLAGVSMWCLRLEDESFWKAVQAGLGTTATTTSPTTSTTTTSTSPTTSTTTTSTSPTTSTTTTSTSSTTSTTTTTTSPMTSTTTLTPSKSAYAAGETVYVTANGRPCRQAWVRRRQAQARRRAQRPRARARRRARRPRARVRRRAQRRRLPAQ
;
A
#
# COMPACT_ATOMS: atom_id res chain seq x y z
N MET A 1 81.92 29.70 8.94
CA MET A 1 81.40 28.39 9.41
C MET A 1 79.89 28.37 9.20
N ARG A 2 79.40 27.59 8.22
CA ARG A 2 77.97 27.42 7.91
C ARG A 2 77.47 26.16 8.61
N ARG A 3 76.43 26.25 9.45
CA ARG A 3 75.69 25.07 9.94
C ARG A 3 74.51 24.80 8.99
N ARG A 4 74.53 23.62 8.37
CA ARG A 4 73.41 23.04 7.62
C ARG A 4 72.67 22.08 8.55
N SER A 5 71.37 22.28 8.73
CA SER A 5 70.47 21.28 9.31
C SER A 5 69.71 20.61 8.17
N ILE A 6 69.86 19.29 8.05
CA ILE A 6 69.15 18.45 7.07
C ILE A 6 67.88 17.94 7.77
N LEU A 7 66.71 18.33 7.27
CA LEU A 7 65.43 17.73 7.63
C LEU A 7 65.11 16.64 6.61
N ALA A 8 65.00 15.39 7.05
CA ALA A 8 64.52 14.28 6.24
C ALA A 8 62.98 14.31 6.20
N ALA A 9 62.42 14.41 4.99
CA ALA A 9 60.98 14.27 4.75
C ALA A 9 60.69 12.86 4.23
N SER A 10 60.02 12.05 5.04
CA SER A 10 59.49 10.74 4.63
C SER A 10 58.20 10.94 3.82
N LEU A 11 58.25 10.61 2.54
CA LEU A 11 57.11 10.67 1.63
C LEU A 11 56.29 9.37 1.76
N ALA A 12 55.19 9.40 2.51
CA ALA A 12 54.22 8.32 2.53
C ALA A 12 53.24 8.50 1.37
N LEU A 13 53.38 7.65 0.35
CA LEU A 13 52.52 7.60 -0.83
C LEU A 13 51.19 6.92 -0.45
N LEU A 14 50.14 7.70 -0.17
CA LEU A 14 48.78 7.18 0.00
C LEU A 14 48.21 6.82 -1.38
N MET A 15 48.22 5.53 -1.72
CA MET A 15 47.42 4.98 -2.81
C MET A 15 45.95 4.99 -2.40
N LEU A 16 45.22 6.06 -2.75
CA LEU A 16 43.76 6.06 -2.74
C LEU A 16 43.27 5.17 -3.89
N GLY A 17 43.08 3.88 -3.59
CA GLY A 17 42.30 2.98 -4.42
C GLY A 17 40.85 3.44 -4.40
N SER A 18 40.41 4.13 -5.46
CA SER A 18 39.00 4.42 -5.71
C SER A 18 38.28 3.09 -5.97
N LEU A 19 37.60 2.55 -4.96
CA LEU A 19 36.57 1.53 -5.16
C LEU A 19 35.45 2.17 -5.99
N THR A 20 35.56 2.02 -7.31
CA THR A 20 34.43 2.24 -8.20
C THR A 20 33.49 1.06 -8.01
N VAL A 21 32.47 1.24 -7.17
CA VAL A 21 31.30 0.34 -7.21
C VAL A 21 30.73 0.48 -8.61
N PRO A 22 30.71 -0.58 -9.44
CA PRO A 22 30.14 -0.47 -10.77
C PRO A 22 28.68 -0.04 -10.59
N ALA A 23 28.35 1.14 -11.14
CA ALA A 23 26.98 1.58 -11.26
C ALA A 23 26.27 0.55 -12.13
N ASN A 24 25.59 -0.40 -11.48
CA ASN A 24 24.82 -1.42 -12.15
C ASN A 24 23.70 -0.68 -12.90
N LYS A 25 23.89 -0.43 -14.20
CA LYS A 25 22.83 0.10 -15.05
C LYS A 25 21.74 -0.95 -15.06
N ALA A 26 20.77 -0.81 -14.17
CA ALA A 26 19.62 -1.70 -14.11
C ALA A 26 18.99 -1.76 -15.50
N LYS A 27 18.73 -2.98 -15.98
CA LYS A 27 18.07 -3.23 -17.25
C LYS A 27 16.77 -2.41 -17.28
N ALA A 28 16.50 -1.72 -18.39
CA ALA A 28 15.26 -0.98 -18.54
C ALA A 28 14.06 -1.91 -18.31
N VAL A 29 13.08 -1.49 -17.53
CA VAL A 29 11.84 -2.27 -17.33
C VAL A 29 11.13 -2.33 -18.68
N THR A 30 11.07 -3.52 -19.27
CA THR A 30 10.26 -3.79 -20.47
C THR A 30 8.87 -4.23 -20.02
N GLY A 31 7.82 -3.55 -20.50
CA GLY A 31 6.44 -3.85 -20.13
C GLY A 31 5.89 -2.95 -19.02
N LYS A 32 4.75 -3.34 -18.43
CA LYS A 32 4.10 -2.60 -17.34
C LYS A 32 4.93 -2.70 -16.06
N ILE A 33 4.98 -1.61 -15.30
CA ILE A 33 5.59 -1.60 -13.98
C ILE A 33 4.72 -2.42 -13.03
N VAL A 34 5.34 -3.31 -12.27
CA VAL A 34 4.69 -4.01 -11.17
C VAL A 34 5.54 -3.74 -9.94
N LEU A 35 5.03 -2.86 -9.07
CA LEU A 35 5.74 -2.36 -7.90
C LEU A 35 5.21 -3.01 -6.62
N GLY A 36 6.08 -3.68 -5.84
CA GLY A 36 5.75 -4.14 -4.49
C GLY A 36 6.25 -3.18 -3.42
N TYR A 37 5.39 -2.79 -2.46
CA TYR A 37 5.86 -2.09 -1.26
C TYR A 37 6.53 -3.07 -0.30
N TYR A 38 7.78 -2.78 0.07
CA TYR A 38 8.59 -3.54 1.02
C TYR A 38 8.62 -2.81 2.37
N ASN A 39 8.11 -3.46 3.42
CA ASN A 39 8.04 -2.89 4.76
C ASN A 39 8.88 -3.70 5.75
N VAL A 40 9.37 -3.02 6.79
CA VAL A 40 10.04 -3.63 7.95
C VAL A 40 9.34 -3.10 9.19
N TYR A 41 8.61 -3.94 9.92
CA TYR A 41 7.84 -3.48 11.08
C TYR A 41 8.61 -3.57 12.40
N TYR A 42 9.55 -4.49 12.49
CA TYR A 42 10.37 -4.71 13.67
C TYR A 42 11.76 -5.17 13.26
N SER A 43 12.72 -5.05 14.19
CA SER A 43 14.10 -5.52 13.96
C SER A 43 14.09 -7.02 13.67
N GLY A 44 14.69 -7.42 12.56
CA GLY A 44 14.70 -8.82 12.11
C GLY A 44 13.43 -9.28 11.37
N ASP A 45 12.51 -8.38 11.02
CA ASP A 45 11.37 -8.72 10.16
C ASP A 45 11.83 -9.14 8.76
N THR A 46 11.61 -10.41 8.42
CA THR A 46 12.01 -11.02 7.14
C THR A 46 10.83 -11.24 6.19
N GLN A 47 9.59 -10.85 6.56
CA GLN A 47 8.42 -11.26 5.78
C GLN A 47 8.39 -10.66 4.36
N SER A 48 8.73 -9.37 4.24
CA SER A 48 8.87 -8.73 2.92
C SER A 48 10.04 -9.32 2.13
N TYR A 49 11.16 -9.65 2.80
CA TYR A 49 12.31 -10.32 2.18
C TYR A 49 11.93 -11.68 1.58
N ASN A 50 11.17 -12.48 2.33
CA ASN A 50 10.69 -13.78 1.87
C ASN A 50 9.79 -13.66 0.62
N SER A 51 9.02 -12.56 0.54
CA SER A 51 8.19 -12.26 -0.63
C SER A 51 9.05 -11.90 -1.86
N VAL A 52 10.11 -11.11 -1.69
CA VAL A 52 11.08 -10.84 -2.76
C VAL A 52 11.79 -12.12 -3.21
N SER A 53 12.18 -12.98 -2.26
CA SER A 53 12.84 -14.24 -2.55
C SER A 53 11.94 -15.18 -3.36
N SER A 54 10.70 -15.38 -2.90
CA SER A 54 9.77 -16.37 -3.44
C SER A 54 9.06 -15.89 -4.70
N TYR A 55 8.74 -14.59 -4.78
CA TYR A 55 7.86 -14.04 -5.80
C TYR A 55 8.50 -12.96 -6.67
N GLY A 56 9.81 -12.71 -6.52
CA GLY A 56 10.50 -11.65 -7.28
C GLY A 56 10.53 -11.84 -8.82
N SER A 57 10.04 -12.96 -9.36
CA SER A 57 9.80 -13.13 -10.80
C SER A 57 8.50 -12.47 -11.29
N TYR A 58 7.57 -12.14 -10.38
CA TYR A 58 6.26 -11.59 -10.70
C TYR A 58 6.23 -10.07 -10.77
N PHE A 59 7.23 -9.40 -10.20
CA PHE A 59 7.31 -7.94 -10.15
C PHE A 59 8.69 -7.44 -10.53
N ASN A 60 8.78 -6.18 -10.97
CA ASN A 60 10.00 -5.60 -11.55
C ASN A 60 10.43 -4.31 -10.85
N SER A 61 9.66 -3.85 -9.87
CA SER A 61 9.98 -2.69 -9.05
C SER A 61 9.62 -2.94 -7.58
N MET A 62 10.33 -2.31 -6.67
CA MET A 62 10.11 -2.41 -5.24
C MET A 62 10.30 -1.03 -4.59
N SER A 63 9.40 -0.64 -3.70
CA SER A 63 9.51 0.61 -2.92
C SER A 63 9.71 0.26 -1.46
N THR A 64 10.87 0.59 -0.88
CA THR A 64 11.23 0.24 0.50
C THR A 64 10.78 1.34 1.46
N MET A 65 9.67 1.14 2.15
CA MET A 65 9.12 2.11 3.10
C MET A 65 9.79 1.96 4.47
N THR A 66 11.06 2.35 4.52
CA THR A 66 11.92 2.25 5.71
C THR A 66 12.57 3.58 6.10
N PHE A 67 12.16 4.68 5.46
CA PHE A 67 12.70 6.02 5.72
C PHE A 67 11.62 7.02 6.13
N HIS A 68 11.97 7.88 7.08
CA HIS A 68 11.12 8.94 7.60
C HIS A 68 11.86 10.28 7.57
N ALA A 69 11.24 11.29 6.97
CA ALA A 69 11.69 12.66 7.02
C ALA A 69 11.22 13.31 8.33
N ASP A 70 12.12 13.96 9.06
CA ASP A 70 11.78 14.75 10.25
C ASP A 70 11.43 16.21 9.90
N ALA A 71 10.97 16.98 10.88
CA ALA A 71 10.56 18.37 10.70
C ALA A 71 11.72 19.32 10.31
N SER A 72 12.96 18.87 10.41
CA SER A 72 14.16 19.60 9.98
C SER A 72 14.65 19.15 8.59
N GLY A 73 13.94 18.23 7.93
CA GLY A 73 14.30 17.68 6.63
C GLY A 73 15.40 16.62 6.68
N ASN A 74 15.77 16.10 7.86
CA ASN A 74 16.68 14.96 7.93
C ASN A 74 15.94 13.66 7.62
N ILE A 75 16.66 12.70 7.04
CA ILE A 75 16.12 11.37 6.76
C ILE A 75 16.64 10.38 7.78
N THR A 76 15.73 9.76 8.51
CA THR A 76 15.98 8.68 9.46
C THR A 76 15.52 7.35 8.86
N GLY A 77 15.95 6.24 9.47
CA GLY A 77 15.65 4.90 8.99
C GLY A 77 16.88 4.20 8.41
N THR A 78 16.69 2.99 7.89
CA THR A 78 17.79 2.16 7.38
C THR A 78 17.37 1.46 6.11
N ALA A 79 18.27 1.42 5.14
CA ALA A 79 18.06 0.65 3.93
C ALA A 79 18.08 -0.86 4.24
N PRO A 80 17.13 -1.65 3.75
CA PRO A 80 17.21 -3.10 3.84
C PRO A 80 18.19 -3.63 2.79
N SER A 81 19.50 -3.44 3.01
CA SER A 81 20.56 -3.68 1.99
C SER A 81 20.56 -5.11 1.43
N SER A 82 20.23 -6.12 2.26
CA SER A 82 20.10 -7.50 1.79
C SER A 82 18.93 -7.67 0.81
N ALA A 83 17.79 -7.01 1.07
CA ALA A 83 16.64 -7.03 0.17
C ALA A 83 16.92 -6.26 -1.13
N ILE A 84 17.63 -5.13 -1.06
CA ILE A 84 18.04 -4.37 -2.26
C ILE A 84 18.98 -5.21 -3.12
N THR A 85 19.94 -5.90 -2.50
CA THR A 85 20.87 -6.81 -3.20
C THR A 85 20.13 -7.97 -3.86
N LEU A 86 19.19 -8.59 -3.14
CA LEU A 86 18.34 -9.65 -3.68
C LEU A 86 17.43 -9.15 -4.81
N ALA A 87 16.86 -7.96 -4.68
CA ALA A 87 16.06 -7.34 -5.72
C ALA A 87 16.90 -7.11 -6.98
N ALA A 88 18.10 -6.55 -6.83
CA ALA A 88 19.02 -6.33 -7.93
C ALA A 88 19.43 -7.63 -8.65
N SER A 89 19.69 -8.72 -7.92
CA SER A 89 20.03 -10.02 -8.53
C SER A 89 18.88 -10.63 -9.34
N LYS A 90 17.64 -10.23 -9.06
CA LYS A 90 16.43 -10.59 -9.81
C LYS A 90 16.02 -9.54 -10.87
N GLY A 91 16.80 -8.47 -11.03
CA GLY A 91 16.49 -7.40 -11.98
C GLY A 91 15.36 -6.45 -11.54
N ILE A 92 15.03 -6.42 -10.26
CA ILE A 92 13.99 -5.56 -9.66
C ILE A 92 14.59 -4.19 -9.33
N GLN A 93 13.96 -3.11 -9.82
CA GLN A 93 14.37 -1.74 -9.48
C GLN A 93 13.89 -1.36 -8.09
N SER A 94 14.79 -0.87 -7.24
CA SER A 94 14.47 -0.43 -5.89
C SER A 94 14.36 1.09 -5.80
N PHE A 95 13.37 1.57 -5.06
CA PHE A 95 13.12 2.98 -4.75
C PHE A 95 13.08 3.18 -3.23
N ALA A 96 13.74 4.23 -2.73
CA ALA A 96 13.64 4.59 -1.31
C ALA A 96 12.31 5.28 -1.05
N ALA A 97 11.38 4.62 -0.36
CA ALA A 97 10.15 5.27 0.08
C ALA A 97 10.42 6.13 1.32
N VAL A 98 10.12 7.43 1.20
CA VAL A 98 10.33 8.44 2.25
C VAL A 98 8.97 8.97 2.68
N THR A 99 8.71 8.89 3.97
CA THR A 99 7.43 9.24 4.58
C THR A 99 7.56 10.42 5.54
N ASN A 100 6.48 11.12 5.85
CA ASN A 100 6.43 12.17 6.88
C ASN A 100 5.94 11.62 8.25
N GLN A 101 6.30 10.38 8.58
CA GLN A 101 5.87 9.78 9.83
C GLN A 101 6.70 10.28 11.02
N ALA A 102 6.03 10.52 12.13
CA ALA A 102 6.62 10.75 13.44
C ALA A 102 5.86 9.94 14.49
N ASN A 103 6.59 9.31 15.40
CA ASN A 103 5.99 8.50 16.48
C ASN A 103 5.03 7.39 15.97
N GLY A 104 5.37 6.77 14.83
CA GLY A 104 4.61 5.65 14.27
C GLY A 104 3.31 6.02 13.55
N ALA A 105 3.10 7.30 13.23
CA ALA A 105 1.96 7.78 12.43
C ALA A 105 2.38 8.91 11.48
N PHE A 106 1.65 9.07 10.37
CA PHE A 106 1.79 10.23 9.49
C PHE A 106 1.49 11.53 10.25
N SER A 107 2.25 12.58 9.97
CA SER A 107 2.19 13.83 10.71
C SER A 107 2.07 15.04 9.78
N SER A 108 0.92 15.71 9.85
CA SER A 108 0.66 16.94 9.12
C SER A 108 1.67 18.05 9.44
N SER A 109 2.12 18.14 10.70
CA SER A 109 3.06 19.18 11.14
C SER A 109 4.47 18.95 10.62
N VAL A 110 4.90 17.67 10.54
CA VAL A 110 6.18 17.30 9.94
C VAL A 110 6.17 17.61 8.44
N ALA A 111 5.12 17.20 7.73
CA ALA A 111 4.98 17.52 6.31
C ALA A 111 4.99 19.03 6.08
N HIS A 112 4.19 19.79 6.84
CA HIS A 112 4.12 21.24 6.73
C HIS A 112 5.50 21.88 6.90
N ALA A 113 6.22 21.55 7.99
CA ALA A 113 7.56 22.07 8.25
C ALA A 113 8.55 21.80 7.10
N ILE A 114 8.49 20.60 6.52
CA ILE A 114 9.34 20.21 5.39
C ILE A 114 9.02 21.04 4.13
N VAL A 115 7.74 21.16 3.77
CA VAL A 115 7.36 21.72 2.48
C VAL A 115 7.31 23.25 2.49
N SER A 116 6.89 23.87 3.60
CA SER A 116 6.63 25.32 3.65
C SER A 116 7.89 26.18 3.80
N ASP A 117 8.92 25.66 4.48
CA ASP A 117 10.19 26.39 4.70
C ASP A 117 11.22 26.06 3.60
N PRO A 118 11.70 27.04 2.81
CA PRO A 118 12.65 26.78 1.73
C PRO A 118 13.98 26.15 2.17
N ALA A 119 14.50 26.49 3.35
CA ALA A 119 15.75 25.94 3.84
C ALA A 119 15.57 24.48 4.28
N VAL A 120 14.48 24.18 5.00
CA VAL A 120 14.13 22.80 5.38
C VAL A 120 13.85 21.95 4.14
N ARG A 121 13.11 22.48 3.18
CA ARG A 121 12.81 21.80 1.91
C ARG A 121 14.09 21.47 1.13
N THR A 122 15.02 22.42 1.05
CA THR A 122 16.33 22.20 0.42
C THR A 122 17.14 21.13 1.15
N ASN A 123 17.16 21.15 2.49
CA ASN A 123 17.82 20.10 3.27
C ASN A 123 17.18 18.73 2.98
N ALA A 124 15.84 18.64 3.00
CA ALA A 124 15.12 17.41 2.70
C ALA A 124 15.48 16.86 1.31
N VAL A 125 15.46 17.70 0.26
CA VAL A 125 15.86 17.29 -1.10
C VAL A 125 17.28 16.71 -1.12
N ASN A 126 18.23 17.39 -0.49
CA ASN A 126 19.63 16.95 -0.43
C ASN A 126 19.82 15.64 0.37
N ARG A 127 19.10 15.50 1.47
CA ARG A 127 19.15 14.29 2.32
C ARG A 127 18.50 13.10 1.62
N ILE A 128 17.37 13.30 0.94
CA ILE A 128 16.71 12.27 0.14
C ILE A 128 17.63 11.81 -1.01
N LEU A 129 18.28 12.74 -1.72
CA LEU A 129 19.27 12.40 -2.75
C LEU A 129 20.43 11.58 -2.17
N SER A 130 20.98 12.02 -1.05
CA SER A 130 22.10 11.34 -0.38
C SER A 130 21.71 9.92 0.04
N THR A 131 20.52 9.74 0.62
CA THR A 131 19.98 8.43 0.99
C THR A 131 19.83 7.52 -0.24
N ALA A 132 19.30 8.03 -1.35
CA ALA A 132 19.14 7.26 -2.58
C ALA A 132 20.50 6.78 -3.12
N LYS A 133 21.48 7.69 -3.24
CA LYS A 133 22.81 7.40 -3.78
C LYS A 133 23.61 6.46 -2.87
N ALA A 134 23.62 6.70 -1.56
CA ALA A 134 24.39 5.92 -0.60
C ALA A 134 23.97 4.44 -0.56
N ASN A 135 22.71 4.15 -0.90
CA ASN A 135 22.15 2.80 -0.82
C ASN A 135 21.86 2.17 -2.21
N GLY A 136 22.35 2.78 -3.29
CA GLY A 136 22.22 2.23 -4.64
C GLY A 136 20.79 2.14 -5.17
N TYR A 137 19.88 3.02 -4.73
CA TYR A 137 18.52 3.07 -5.26
C TYR A 137 18.47 3.66 -6.67
N GLN A 138 17.45 3.30 -7.44
CA GLN A 138 17.19 3.85 -8.79
C GLN A 138 16.34 5.13 -8.75
N GLY A 139 15.92 5.52 -7.56
CA GLY A 139 15.08 6.68 -7.33
C GLY A 139 14.48 6.68 -5.93
N VAL A 140 13.49 7.53 -5.75
CA VAL A 140 12.77 7.69 -4.50
C VAL A 140 11.27 7.63 -4.73
N ASN A 141 10.54 7.24 -3.69
CA ASN A 141 9.09 7.28 -3.63
C ASN A 141 8.70 8.20 -2.49
N ILE A 142 8.12 9.35 -2.79
CA ILE A 142 7.60 10.25 -1.75
C ILE A 142 6.21 9.79 -1.38
N ASP A 143 6.06 9.35 -0.13
CA ASP A 143 4.81 8.89 0.46
C ASP A 143 4.46 9.77 1.66
N PHE A 144 4.14 11.03 1.35
CA PHE A 144 3.74 12.00 2.35
C PHE A 144 2.22 12.00 2.46
N GLU A 145 1.68 11.66 3.64
CA GLU A 145 0.26 11.57 3.91
C GLU A 145 -0.17 12.47 5.08
N ASP A 146 -1.48 12.59 5.31
CA ASP A 146 -2.07 13.45 6.35
C ASP A 146 -1.63 14.93 6.26
N MET A 147 -1.29 15.41 5.05
CA MET A 147 -0.85 16.79 4.85
C MET A 147 -2.02 17.78 4.87
N LEU A 148 -1.73 19.04 5.19
CA LEU A 148 -2.75 20.09 5.16
C LEU A 148 -3.13 20.42 3.71
N ALA A 149 -4.42 20.62 3.46
CA ALA A 149 -4.89 21.04 2.14
C ALA A 149 -4.27 22.38 1.68
N SER A 150 -3.96 23.26 2.63
CA SER A 150 -3.24 24.53 2.40
C SER A 150 -1.80 24.35 1.93
N ASP A 151 -1.20 23.16 2.12
CA ASP A 151 0.17 22.89 1.72
C ASP A 151 0.30 22.53 0.24
N ARG A 152 -0.81 22.45 -0.50
CA ARG A 152 -0.82 22.13 -1.95
C ARG A 152 0.27 22.86 -2.75
N PRO A 153 0.39 24.20 -2.73
CA PRO A 153 1.43 24.89 -3.49
C PRO A 153 2.85 24.53 -3.02
N TYR A 154 3.06 24.37 -1.72
CA TYR A 154 4.36 24.01 -1.15
C TYR A 154 4.77 22.57 -1.50
N PHE A 155 3.82 21.64 -1.46
CA PHE A 155 4.06 20.25 -1.86
C PHE A 155 4.37 20.16 -3.35
N ASN A 156 3.66 20.90 -4.20
CA ASN A 156 3.97 21.00 -5.62
C ASN A 156 5.40 21.52 -5.86
N GLN A 157 5.81 22.56 -5.12
CA GLN A 157 7.16 23.10 -5.19
C GLN A 157 8.22 22.08 -4.74
N PHE A 158 7.98 21.38 -3.62
CA PHE A 158 8.86 20.32 -3.14
C PHE A 158 9.06 19.21 -4.19
N ILE A 159 7.97 18.72 -4.80
CA ILE A 159 8.07 17.68 -5.82
C ILE A 159 8.78 18.17 -7.09
N SER A 160 8.59 19.44 -7.48
CA SER A 160 9.32 20.06 -8.59
C SER A 160 10.83 20.09 -8.34
N GLU A 161 11.24 20.66 -7.21
CA GLU A 161 12.64 20.79 -6.80
C GLU A 161 13.30 19.40 -6.66
N LEU A 162 12.64 18.47 -5.96
CA LEU A 162 13.11 17.10 -5.78
C LEU A 162 13.29 16.38 -7.11
N SER A 163 12.28 16.41 -7.99
CA SER A 163 12.32 15.69 -9.27
C SER A 163 13.39 16.26 -10.20
N SER A 164 13.63 17.56 -10.17
CA SER A 164 14.74 18.20 -10.88
C SER A 164 16.11 17.66 -10.41
N VAL A 165 16.32 17.64 -9.09
CA VAL A 165 17.56 17.15 -8.47
C VAL A 165 17.78 15.66 -8.73
N MET A 166 16.74 14.83 -8.62
CA MET A 166 16.81 13.40 -8.90
C MET A 166 17.17 13.14 -10.36
N ARG A 167 16.47 13.80 -11.30
CA ARG A 167 16.71 13.64 -12.75
C ARG A 167 18.12 14.06 -13.15
N ALA A 168 18.63 15.16 -12.59
CA ALA A 168 20.02 15.61 -12.81
C ALA A 168 21.06 14.58 -12.33
N ASN A 169 20.68 13.68 -11.43
CA ASN A 169 21.52 12.58 -10.92
C ASN A 169 21.16 11.21 -11.53
N GLY A 170 20.34 11.16 -12.58
CA GLY A 170 19.93 9.90 -13.23
C GLY A 170 18.98 9.04 -12.38
N LEU A 171 18.33 9.63 -11.39
CA LEU A 171 17.37 8.99 -10.49
C LEU A 171 15.95 9.40 -10.84
N LYS A 172 14.98 8.54 -10.51
CA LYS A 172 13.55 8.81 -10.73
C LYS A 172 12.83 9.24 -9.46
N THR A 173 11.73 9.96 -9.62
CA THR A 173 10.80 10.30 -8.54
C THR A 173 9.44 9.64 -8.77
N ILE A 174 9.02 8.82 -7.81
CA ILE A 174 7.64 8.33 -7.65
C ILE A 174 6.97 9.19 -6.57
N VAL A 175 5.70 9.55 -6.77
CA VAL A 175 4.89 10.21 -5.73
C VAL A 175 3.64 9.41 -5.46
N SER A 176 3.46 8.97 -4.22
CA SER A 176 2.23 8.32 -3.75
C SER A 176 1.20 9.38 -3.46
N VAL A 177 -0.02 9.18 -3.98
CA VAL A 177 -1.12 10.14 -3.84
C VAL A 177 -2.41 9.43 -3.44
N ILE A 178 -3.20 10.12 -2.63
CA ILE A 178 -4.54 9.67 -2.27
C ILE A 178 -5.44 9.60 -3.51
N ALA A 179 -6.17 8.50 -3.66
CA ALA A 179 -7.17 8.33 -4.72
C ALA A 179 -8.30 9.38 -4.61
N LYS A 180 -8.61 10.04 -5.73
CA LYS A 180 -9.73 10.99 -5.85
C LYS A 180 -10.38 10.93 -7.23
N THR A 181 -11.66 11.29 -7.30
CA THR A 181 -12.47 11.23 -8.54
C THR A 181 -12.73 12.61 -9.16
N SER A 182 -12.23 13.68 -8.54
CA SER A 182 -12.28 15.05 -9.02
C SER A 182 -11.28 15.92 -8.25
N ASP A 183 -11.00 17.13 -8.72
CA ASP A 183 -10.19 18.06 -7.93
C ASP A 183 -11.02 18.70 -6.82
N MET A 184 -10.51 18.60 -5.59
CA MET A 184 -11.15 19.12 -4.38
C MET A 184 -10.09 19.80 -3.50
N PRO A 185 -9.56 20.97 -3.89
CA PRO A 185 -8.40 21.59 -3.23
C PRO A 185 -8.63 21.91 -1.75
N THR A 186 -9.88 22.04 -1.30
CA THR A 186 -10.23 22.28 0.12
C THR A 186 -10.48 21.00 0.92
N SER A 187 -10.39 19.82 0.28
CA SER A 187 -10.52 18.53 0.95
C SER A 187 -9.36 18.33 1.92
N ALA A 188 -9.67 18.10 3.19
CA ALA A 188 -8.66 17.78 4.20
C ALA A 188 -7.91 16.45 3.93
N TRP A 189 -8.45 15.59 3.06
CA TRP A 189 -7.87 14.28 2.78
C TRP A 189 -7.07 14.25 1.47
N SER A 190 -7.56 14.96 0.45
CA SER A 190 -7.05 14.85 -0.92
C SER A 190 -6.73 16.19 -1.58
N GLY A 191 -6.97 17.31 -0.89
CA GLY A 191 -6.84 18.65 -1.45
C GLY A 191 -5.41 19.06 -1.76
N VAL A 192 -4.46 18.55 -0.98
CA VAL A 192 -3.01 18.78 -1.13
C VAL A 192 -2.44 18.19 -2.43
N TYR A 193 -3.02 17.11 -2.97
CA TYR A 193 -2.46 16.41 -4.13
C TYR A 193 -2.96 17.00 -5.44
N ASP A 194 -2.21 17.94 -6.01
CA ASP A 194 -2.48 18.48 -7.34
C ASP A 194 -2.07 17.48 -8.43
N TYR A 195 -3.00 16.64 -8.89
CA TYR A 195 -2.66 15.60 -9.87
C TYR A 195 -2.02 16.17 -11.13
N HIS A 196 -2.52 17.31 -11.63
CA HIS A 196 -1.99 17.92 -12.85
C HIS A 196 -0.55 18.38 -12.65
N THR A 197 -0.30 19.16 -11.59
CA THR A 197 1.03 19.71 -11.32
C THR A 197 2.03 18.61 -10.93
N LEU A 198 1.63 17.66 -10.09
CA LEU A 198 2.49 16.53 -9.70
C LEU A 198 2.85 15.65 -10.90
N GLY A 199 1.90 15.40 -11.81
CA GLY A 199 2.12 14.62 -13.03
C GLY A 199 3.08 15.27 -14.03
N GLN A 200 3.25 16.60 -13.99
CA GLN A 200 4.26 17.31 -14.78
C GLN A 200 5.67 17.02 -14.27
N TYR A 201 5.88 17.03 -12.95
CA TYR A 201 7.21 16.94 -12.34
C TYR A 201 7.70 15.52 -12.11
N ALA A 202 6.86 14.68 -11.50
CA ALA A 202 7.22 13.30 -11.14
C ALA A 202 7.39 12.41 -12.38
N ASP A 203 8.23 11.38 -12.27
CA ASP A 203 8.37 10.38 -13.33
C ASP A 203 7.21 9.37 -13.28
N LEU A 204 6.74 9.04 -12.08
CA LEU A 204 5.58 8.19 -11.85
C LEU A 204 4.70 8.75 -10.71
N ILE A 205 3.39 8.58 -10.85
CA ILE A 205 2.40 8.83 -9.80
C ILE A 205 1.79 7.48 -9.40
N GLN A 206 1.97 7.11 -8.14
CA GLN A 206 1.34 5.94 -7.55
C GLN A 206 0.02 6.37 -6.89
N ILE A 207 -1.11 5.98 -7.46
CA ILE A 207 -2.42 6.31 -6.91
C ILE A 207 -2.85 5.18 -5.99
N MET A 208 -3.03 5.49 -4.71
CA MET A 208 -3.47 4.54 -3.69
C MET A 208 -4.96 4.21 -3.84
N THR A 209 -5.30 3.46 -4.91
CA THR A 209 -6.66 3.00 -5.23
C THR A 209 -7.10 1.82 -4.35
N TYR A 210 -6.93 1.98 -3.04
CA TYR A 210 -7.42 1.12 -1.97
C TYR A 210 -7.90 2.00 -0.80
N ASP A 211 -8.38 1.36 0.27
CA ASP A 211 -8.97 2.04 1.43
C ASP A 211 -10.17 2.92 1.08
N GLN A 212 -10.94 2.52 0.06
CA GLN A 212 -12.27 3.09 -0.21
C GLN A 212 -13.16 2.97 1.03
N ASN A 213 -13.10 1.81 1.69
CA ASN A 213 -13.68 1.54 3.00
C ASN A 213 -12.60 0.88 3.89
N GLY A 214 -12.69 1.15 5.19
CA GLY A 214 -11.73 0.63 6.17
C GLY A 214 -12.29 0.64 7.60
N PRO A 215 -11.48 0.27 8.60
CA PRO A 215 -11.92 0.04 9.98
C PRO A 215 -12.44 1.31 10.68
N TRP A 216 -12.30 2.49 10.07
CA TRP A 216 -12.85 3.75 10.56
C TRP A 216 -14.29 4.03 10.09
N GLY A 217 -14.88 3.15 9.29
CA GLY A 217 -16.20 3.33 8.69
C GLY A 217 -17.03 2.05 8.70
N ALA A 218 -18.17 2.09 8.01
CA ALA A 218 -19.00 0.92 7.80
C ALA A 218 -18.29 -0.11 6.91
N PRO A 219 -18.62 -1.41 7.02
CA PRO A 219 -18.12 -2.43 6.12
C PRO A 219 -18.42 -2.10 4.65
N GLY A 220 -17.45 -2.34 3.78
CA GLY A 220 -17.57 -2.14 2.34
C GLY A 220 -16.29 -2.56 1.61
N PRO A 221 -16.30 -2.57 0.27
CA PRO A 221 -15.15 -3.02 -0.51
C PRO A 221 -13.92 -2.16 -0.22
N VAL A 222 -12.76 -2.81 -0.10
CA VAL A 222 -11.47 -2.11 0.11
C VAL A 222 -11.08 -1.32 -1.14
N ALA A 223 -11.27 -1.93 -2.32
CA ALA A 223 -11.01 -1.31 -3.61
C ALA A 223 -12.11 -1.69 -4.62
N GLY A 224 -13.34 -1.22 -4.44
CA GLY A 224 -14.45 -1.56 -5.35
C GLY A 224 -14.18 -1.11 -6.78
N LEU A 225 -14.37 -2.00 -7.76
CA LEU A 225 -14.01 -1.75 -9.17
C LEU A 225 -14.61 -0.45 -9.74
N PRO A 226 -15.90 -0.10 -9.53
CA PRO A 226 -16.46 1.15 -10.05
C PRO A 226 -15.78 2.40 -9.47
N TRP A 227 -15.32 2.34 -8.22
CA TRP A 227 -14.61 3.44 -7.59
C TRP A 227 -13.19 3.56 -8.13
N VAL A 228 -12.46 2.44 -8.24
CA VAL A 228 -11.13 2.41 -8.87
C VAL A 228 -11.20 2.95 -10.30
N ASP A 229 -12.17 2.49 -11.09
CA ASP A 229 -12.42 2.97 -12.45
C ASP A 229 -12.71 4.48 -12.48
N SER A 230 -13.54 4.99 -11.57
CA SER A 230 -13.83 6.43 -11.48
C SER A 230 -12.60 7.27 -11.12
N VAL A 231 -11.72 6.75 -10.26
CA VAL A 231 -10.45 7.40 -9.90
C VAL A 231 -9.54 7.46 -11.13
N LEU A 232 -9.41 6.36 -11.87
CA LEU A 232 -8.56 6.29 -13.06
C LEU A 232 -9.10 7.16 -14.20
N LYS A 233 -10.42 7.16 -14.43
CA LYS A 233 -11.08 8.07 -15.38
C LYS A 233 -10.72 9.53 -15.12
N TYR A 234 -10.74 9.95 -13.86
CA TYR A 234 -10.31 11.29 -13.51
C TYR A 234 -8.80 11.47 -13.68
N ALA A 235 -7.99 10.53 -13.18
CA ALA A 235 -6.54 10.64 -13.17
C ALA A 235 -5.93 10.81 -14.57
N VAL A 236 -6.42 10.06 -15.57
CA VAL A 236 -5.92 10.17 -16.95
C VAL A 236 -6.26 11.49 -17.64
N THR A 237 -7.19 12.28 -17.09
CA THR A 237 -7.43 13.66 -17.56
C THR A 237 -6.42 14.67 -17.00
N GLN A 238 -5.67 14.27 -15.96
CA GLN A 238 -4.77 15.16 -15.22
C GLN A 238 -3.30 14.79 -15.41
N ILE A 239 -3.01 13.48 -15.47
CA ILE A 239 -1.66 12.91 -15.52
C ILE A 239 -1.55 12.08 -16.81
N PRO A 240 -0.46 12.18 -17.58
CA PRO A 240 -0.21 11.25 -18.68
C PRO A 240 -0.33 9.80 -18.22
N SER A 241 -1.13 8.98 -18.89
CA SER A 241 -1.43 7.61 -18.43
C SER A 241 -0.17 6.76 -18.26
N SER A 242 0.84 6.96 -19.11
CA SER A 242 2.17 6.32 -19.05
C SER A 242 2.98 6.65 -17.78
N LYS A 243 2.51 7.58 -16.94
CA LYS A 243 3.09 7.89 -15.63
C LYS A 243 2.29 7.34 -14.45
N ILE A 244 1.09 6.79 -14.67
CA ILE A 244 0.19 6.39 -13.58
C ILE A 244 0.43 4.92 -13.21
N MET A 245 0.54 4.63 -11.91
CA MET A 245 0.42 3.29 -11.35
C MET A 245 -0.81 3.23 -10.44
N MET A 246 -1.67 2.23 -10.63
CA MET A 246 -2.81 2.00 -9.74
C MET A 246 -2.44 1.06 -8.58
N GLY A 247 -2.97 1.34 -7.39
CA GLY A 247 -2.78 0.54 -6.17
C GLY A 247 -3.71 -0.66 -6.07
N LEU A 248 -3.17 -1.81 -5.67
CA LEU A 248 -3.87 -3.06 -5.39
C LEU A 248 -3.63 -3.46 -3.92
N PRO A 249 -4.69 -3.72 -3.13
CA PRO A 249 -4.53 -4.15 -1.75
C PRO A 249 -4.36 -5.68 -1.68
N ALA A 250 -3.27 -6.15 -1.08
CA ALA A 250 -3.08 -7.54 -0.68
C ALA A 250 -3.68 -7.82 0.72
N TYR A 251 -4.82 -7.18 1.02
CA TYR A 251 -5.50 -7.27 2.31
C TYR A 251 -6.99 -6.98 2.19
N GLY A 252 -7.72 -7.41 3.21
CA GLY A 252 -9.09 -7.05 3.49
C GLY A 252 -9.23 -6.41 4.87
N TYR A 253 -10.47 -6.09 5.24
CA TYR A 253 -10.82 -5.68 6.60
C TYR A 253 -11.96 -6.54 7.11
N ASP A 254 -11.84 -6.97 8.36
CA ASP A 254 -12.87 -7.67 9.11
C ASP A 254 -13.44 -6.74 10.19
N TRP A 255 -14.73 -6.48 10.09
CA TRP A 255 -15.46 -5.65 11.03
C TRP A 255 -16.27 -6.50 12.00
N ASN A 256 -15.99 -6.37 13.31
CA ASN A 256 -16.95 -6.77 14.33
C ASN A 256 -18.18 -5.85 14.29
N THR A 257 -19.27 -6.37 13.74
CA THR A 257 -20.54 -5.65 13.58
C THR A 257 -21.43 -5.69 14.83
N THR A 258 -21.09 -6.52 15.83
CA THR A 258 -21.79 -6.53 17.13
C THR A 258 -21.36 -5.35 18.00
N THR A 259 -20.06 -5.17 18.20
CA THR A 259 -19.51 -4.12 19.08
C THR A 259 -19.18 -2.83 18.36
N ASN A 260 -19.04 -2.89 17.03
CA ASN A 260 -18.55 -1.80 16.19
C ASN A 260 -17.20 -1.24 16.68
N THR A 261 -16.37 -2.11 17.25
CA THR A 261 -14.99 -1.90 17.69
C THR A 261 -14.17 -3.15 17.35
N GLY A 262 -12.84 -3.12 17.49
CA GLY A 262 -12.02 -4.32 17.20
C GLY A 262 -11.98 -4.74 15.73
N HIS A 263 -12.28 -3.82 14.81
CA HIS A 263 -12.08 -4.03 13.38
C HIS A 263 -10.59 -4.27 13.09
N LYS A 264 -10.27 -5.22 12.20
CA LYS A 264 -8.89 -5.62 11.91
C LYS A 264 -8.60 -5.71 10.43
N ALA A 265 -7.36 -5.40 10.04
CA ALA A 265 -6.84 -5.75 8.72
C ALA A 265 -6.57 -7.26 8.66
N VAL A 266 -6.87 -7.87 7.52
CA VAL A 266 -6.63 -9.30 7.27
C VAL A 266 -5.79 -9.41 6.02
N ALA A 267 -4.58 -9.96 6.14
CA ALA A 267 -3.71 -10.21 4.99
C ALA A 267 -4.40 -11.17 4.00
N TRP A 268 -4.19 -10.96 2.70
CA TRP A 268 -4.70 -11.83 1.63
C TRP A 268 -4.50 -13.31 1.96
N LYS A 269 -3.26 -13.70 2.28
CA LYS A 269 -2.88 -15.10 2.56
C LYS A 269 -3.58 -15.70 3.78
N ASN A 270 -4.11 -14.86 4.68
CA ASN A 270 -4.79 -15.29 5.90
C ASN A 270 -6.32 -15.39 5.73
N VAL A 271 -6.88 -14.83 4.65
CA VAL A 271 -8.32 -14.87 4.41
C VAL A 271 -8.87 -16.30 4.30
N PRO A 272 -8.25 -17.23 3.54
CA PRO A 272 -8.80 -18.58 3.39
C PRO A 272 -8.98 -19.31 4.75
N ALA A 273 -8.00 -19.18 5.63
CA ALA A 273 -8.06 -19.75 6.98
C ALA A 273 -9.15 -19.09 7.83
N LEU A 274 -9.28 -17.76 7.77
CA LEU A 274 -10.33 -17.03 8.49
C LEU A 274 -11.73 -17.49 8.05
N LEU A 275 -11.96 -17.63 6.75
CA LEU A 275 -13.25 -18.07 6.21
C LEU A 275 -13.58 -19.50 6.63
N THR A 276 -12.61 -20.40 6.53
CA THR A 276 -12.77 -21.83 6.87
C THR A 276 -13.02 -22.01 8.36
N ASN A 277 -12.19 -21.39 9.21
CA ASN A 277 -12.27 -21.56 10.67
C ASN A 277 -13.56 -21.02 11.29
N ASN A 278 -14.25 -20.10 10.60
CA ASN A 278 -15.50 -19.50 11.08
C ASN A 278 -16.73 -19.95 10.28
N ALA A 279 -16.59 -20.95 9.40
CA ALA A 279 -17.67 -21.40 8.50
C ALA A 279 -18.38 -20.23 7.80
N ALA A 280 -17.60 -19.26 7.30
CA ALA A 280 -18.12 -17.98 6.85
C ALA A 280 -19.00 -18.11 5.59
N SER A 281 -20.09 -17.34 5.55
CA SER A 281 -20.96 -17.26 4.37
C SER A 281 -20.35 -16.30 3.34
N VAL A 282 -19.61 -16.85 2.39
CA VAL A 282 -18.95 -16.10 1.31
C VAL A 282 -19.96 -15.68 0.24
N LYS A 283 -19.86 -14.43 -0.20
CA LYS A 283 -20.67 -13.81 -1.24
C LYS A 283 -19.81 -12.97 -2.17
N TRP A 284 -20.29 -12.82 -3.40
CA TRP A 284 -19.69 -11.95 -4.41
C TRP A 284 -20.61 -10.76 -4.66
N ASP A 285 -20.07 -9.55 -4.62
CA ASP A 285 -20.77 -8.36 -5.09
C ASP A 285 -20.42 -8.13 -6.57
N SER A 286 -21.38 -8.36 -7.46
CA SER A 286 -21.18 -8.26 -8.91
C SER A 286 -20.96 -6.83 -9.40
N VAL A 287 -21.33 -5.82 -8.63
CA VAL A 287 -21.11 -4.41 -8.98
C VAL A 287 -19.72 -3.97 -8.53
N GLN A 288 -19.37 -4.27 -7.28
CA GLN A 288 -18.07 -3.91 -6.71
C GLN A 288 -16.95 -4.78 -7.26
N GLN A 289 -17.27 -5.96 -7.81
CA GLN A 289 -16.31 -6.98 -8.21
C GLN A 289 -15.34 -7.27 -7.06
N SER A 290 -15.92 -7.53 -5.89
CA SER A 290 -15.21 -7.82 -4.65
C SER A 290 -15.97 -8.89 -3.86
N PRO A 291 -15.25 -9.84 -3.25
CA PRO A 291 -15.85 -10.78 -2.33
C PRO A 291 -16.07 -10.14 -0.95
N TYR A 292 -17.07 -10.66 -0.25
CA TYR A 292 -17.29 -10.39 1.16
C TYR A 292 -17.83 -11.64 1.85
N ALA A 293 -17.74 -11.70 3.17
CA ALA A 293 -18.33 -12.78 3.94
C ALA A 293 -18.87 -12.30 5.28
N THR A 294 -19.82 -13.03 5.83
CA THR A 294 -20.33 -12.84 7.18
C THR A 294 -20.18 -14.10 8.00
N TYR A 295 -19.84 -13.97 9.27
CA TYR A 295 -19.71 -15.10 10.19
C TYR A 295 -19.95 -14.68 11.64
N THR A 296 -20.13 -15.67 12.51
CA THR A 296 -20.13 -15.49 13.97
C THR A 296 -18.81 -16.03 14.52
N ALA A 297 -18.05 -15.19 15.20
CA ALA A 297 -16.78 -15.57 15.82
C ALA A 297 -17.03 -16.48 17.05
N ALA A 298 -15.98 -17.13 17.54
CA ALA A 298 -16.06 -18.03 18.69
C ALA A 298 -16.55 -17.36 19.98
N ASP A 299 -16.37 -16.04 20.12
CA ASP A 299 -16.87 -15.23 21.23
C ASP A 299 -18.36 -14.82 21.08
N GLY A 300 -19.04 -15.31 20.04
CA GLY A 300 -20.43 -15.01 19.73
C GLY A 300 -20.65 -13.70 18.98
N THR A 301 -19.61 -12.91 18.70
CA THR A 301 -19.76 -11.65 17.97
C THR A 301 -19.94 -11.87 16.46
N SER A 302 -20.75 -11.03 15.83
CA SER A 302 -21.02 -11.07 14.38
C SER A 302 -20.02 -10.22 13.63
N HIS A 303 -19.50 -10.77 12.54
CA HIS A 303 -18.44 -10.18 11.74
C HIS A 303 -18.84 -10.05 10.26
N THR A 304 -18.34 -9.01 9.61
CA THR A 304 -18.38 -8.85 8.15
C THR A 304 -16.97 -8.56 7.65
N ILE A 305 -16.47 -9.38 6.74
CA ILE A 305 -15.18 -9.18 6.07
C ILE A 305 -15.40 -8.78 4.61
N TRP A 306 -14.74 -7.71 4.16
CA TRP A 306 -14.54 -7.41 2.75
C TRP A 306 -13.07 -7.57 2.43
N TYR A 307 -12.76 -8.29 1.36
CA TYR A 307 -11.40 -8.68 1.02
C TYR A 307 -11.22 -8.73 -0.51
N GLU A 308 -10.06 -9.18 -0.95
CA GLU A 308 -9.74 -9.40 -2.36
C GLU A 308 -9.46 -10.88 -2.61
N ASN A 309 -9.85 -11.39 -3.78
CA ASN A 309 -9.51 -12.73 -4.27
C ASN A 309 -8.93 -12.64 -5.69
N ALA A 310 -8.62 -13.80 -6.29
CA ALA A 310 -8.01 -13.83 -7.62
C ALA A 310 -8.87 -13.12 -8.68
N ASP A 311 -10.19 -13.33 -8.65
CA ASP A 311 -11.12 -12.71 -9.61
C ASP A 311 -11.16 -11.18 -9.47
N SER A 312 -11.23 -10.67 -8.23
CA SER A 312 -11.31 -9.24 -7.98
C SER A 312 -10.01 -8.51 -8.33
N ILE A 313 -8.85 -9.11 -8.01
CA ILE A 313 -7.54 -8.57 -8.40
C ILE A 313 -7.39 -8.61 -9.91
N GLN A 314 -7.70 -9.73 -10.56
CA GLN A 314 -7.63 -9.82 -12.01
C GLN A 314 -8.51 -8.75 -12.68
N ALA A 315 -9.76 -8.60 -12.25
CA ALA A 315 -10.68 -7.60 -12.80
C ALA A 315 -10.16 -6.16 -12.65
N LYS A 316 -9.59 -5.82 -11.50
CA LYS A 316 -9.03 -4.49 -11.22
C LYS A 316 -7.75 -4.24 -12.01
N THR A 317 -6.86 -5.23 -12.07
CA THR A 317 -5.60 -5.12 -12.79
C THR A 317 -5.81 -4.91 -14.30
N ARG A 318 -6.88 -5.43 -14.90
CA ARG A 318 -7.23 -5.15 -16.31
C ARG A 318 -7.39 -3.66 -16.61
N LEU A 319 -7.76 -2.84 -15.62
CA LEU A 319 -7.86 -1.39 -15.79
C LEU A 319 -6.51 -0.75 -16.16
N ALA A 320 -5.38 -1.35 -15.76
CA ALA A 320 -4.06 -0.88 -16.19
C ALA A 320 -3.85 -1.00 -17.71
N GLY A 321 -4.43 -2.02 -18.33
CA GLY A 321 -4.51 -2.16 -19.78
C GLY A 321 -5.51 -1.18 -20.40
N THR A 322 -6.74 -1.13 -19.87
CA THR A 322 -7.83 -0.27 -20.36
C THR A 322 -7.43 1.20 -20.46
N TYR A 323 -6.75 1.73 -19.43
CA TYR A 323 -6.32 3.12 -19.38
C TYR A 323 -4.89 3.34 -19.89
N ASN A 324 -4.25 2.30 -20.43
CA ASN A 324 -2.84 2.31 -20.83
C ASN A 324 -1.91 2.93 -19.77
N LEU A 325 -2.04 2.47 -18.52
CA LEU A 325 -1.27 2.98 -17.38
C LEU A 325 0.21 2.58 -17.46
N ALA A 326 1.09 3.24 -16.70
CA ALA A 326 2.48 2.78 -16.52
C ALA A 326 2.53 1.37 -15.92
N GLY A 327 1.59 1.06 -15.02
CA GLY A 327 1.49 -0.25 -14.40
C GLY A 327 0.63 -0.28 -13.15
N VAL A 328 0.98 -1.16 -12.22
CA VAL A 328 0.31 -1.38 -10.94
C VAL A 328 1.32 -1.37 -9.79
N SER A 329 0.82 -1.07 -8.59
CA SER A 329 1.55 -1.17 -7.33
C SER A 329 0.75 -2.00 -6.32
N MET A 330 1.40 -2.80 -5.48
CA MET A 330 0.76 -3.63 -4.46
C MET A 330 1.16 -3.19 -3.05
N TRP A 331 0.16 -3.02 -2.18
CA TRP A 331 0.34 -2.88 -0.74
C TRP A 331 -0.07 -4.16 0.00
N CYS A 332 0.82 -4.92 0.63
CA CYS A 332 2.28 -4.83 0.53
C CYS A 332 2.91 -6.23 0.59
N LEU A 333 4.17 -6.33 0.17
CA LEU A 333 4.97 -7.57 0.23
C LEU A 333 4.98 -8.08 1.67
N ARG A 334 4.53 -9.33 1.86
CA ARG A 334 4.32 -10.10 3.11
C ARG A 334 2.87 -10.54 3.30
N LEU A 335 1.92 -9.77 2.76
CA LEU A 335 0.49 -10.00 3.00
C LEU A 335 -0.09 -11.01 2.02
N GLU A 336 0.63 -11.24 0.92
CA GLU A 336 0.23 -12.07 -0.20
C GLU A 336 0.81 -13.49 -0.15
N ASP A 337 0.29 -14.31 -1.04
CA ASP A 337 0.91 -15.56 -1.49
C ASP A 337 1.03 -15.54 -3.03
N GLU A 338 1.51 -16.63 -3.63
CA GLU A 338 1.69 -16.70 -5.08
C GLU A 338 0.39 -16.46 -5.89
N SER A 339 -0.78 -16.79 -5.33
CA SER A 339 -2.06 -16.66 -6.03
C SER A 339 -2.42 -15.21 -6.34
N PHE A 340 -2.02 -14.27 -5.48
CA PHE A 340 -2.16 -12.83 -5.73
C PHE A 340 -1.41 -12.43 -7.00
N TRP A 341 -0.15 -12.85 -7.09
CA TRP A 341 0.72 -12.49 -8.21
C TRP A 341 0.27 -13.09 -9.54
N LYS A 342 -0.22 -14.34 -9.51
CA LYS A 342 -0.86 -14.98 -10.67
C LYS A 342 -2.09 -14.21 -11.13
N ALA A 343 -2.92 -13.71 -10.20
CA ALA A 343 -4.07 -12.87 -10.53
C ALA A 343 -3.66 -11.53 -11.16
N VAL A 344 -2.60 -10.89 -10.66
CA VAL A 344 -2.04 -9.67 -11.26
C VAL A 344 -1.57 -9.93 -12.70
N GLN A 345 -0.76 -10.97 -12.93
CA GLN A 345 -0.31 -11.31 -14.29
C GLN A 345 -1.47 -11.61 -15.24
N ALA A 346 -2.46 -12.37 -14.78
CA ALA A 346 -3.66 -12.67 -15.55
C ALA A 346 -4.47 -11.42 -15.88
N GLY A 347 -4.46 -10.40 -15.03
CA GLY A 347 -5.11 -9.11 -15.29
C GLY A 347 -4.32 -8.21 -16.25
N LEU A 348 -2.98 -8.27 -16.20
CA LEU A 348 -2.12 -7.54 -17.13
C LEU A 348 -2.08 -8.14 -18.54
N GLY A 349 -2.62 -9.36 -18.72
CA GLY A 349 -2.56 -10.08 -19.99
C GLY A 349 -1.17 -10.66 -20.30
N THR A 350 -0.29 -10.73 -19.31
CA THR A 350 1.03 -11.35 -19.43
C THR A 350 0.90 -12.84 -19.15
N THR A 351 0.95 -13.68 -20.18
CA THR A 351 1.11 -15.12 -19.99
C THR A 351 2.52 -15.37 -19.47
N ALA A 352 2.69 -16.22 -18.45
CA ALA A 352 4.00 -16.59 -17.97
C ALA A 352 4.83 -17.15 -19.14
N THR A 353 5.87 -16.42 -19.56
CA THR A 353 6.90 -16.99 -20.42
C THR A 353 7.67 -17.98 -19.56
N THR A 354 7.18 -19.21 -19.47
CA THR A 354 7.98 -20.34 -19.01
C THR A 354 9.08 -20.53 -20.04
N THR A 355 10.22 -19.88 -19.85
CA THR A 355 11.46 -20.31 -20.50
C THR A 355 11.78 -21.70 -19.96
N SER A 356 11.26 -22.73 -20.64
CA SER A 356 11.85 -24.06 -20.59
C SER A 356 13.29 -23.93 -21.09
N PRO A 357 14.29 -24.52 -20.41
CA PRO A 357 15.62 -24.59 -20.97
C PRO A 357 15.55 -25.46 -22.23
N THR A 358 15.76 -24.85 -23.40
CA THR A 358 16.03 -25.59 -24.62
C THR A 358 17.33 -26.34 -24.41
N THR A 359 17.24 -27.62 -24.05
CA THR A 359 18.36 -28.55 -24.14
C THR A 359 18.70 -28.69 -25.62
N SER A 360 19.77 -28.01 -26.05
CA SER A 360 20.38 -28.25 -27.35
C SER A 360 21.09 -29.59 -27.28
N THR A 361 20.39 -30.67 -27.65
CA THR A 361 21.00 -31.98 -27.80
C THR A 361 21.63 -32.05 -29.18
N THR A 362 22.96 -31.89 -29.23
CA THR A 362 23.80 -32.22 -30.37
C THR A 362 23.52 -33.65 -30.82
N THR A 363 22.94 -33.79 -32.01
CA THR A 363 22.63 -35.08 -32.62
C THR A 363 23.90 -35.62 -33.29
N THR A 364 24.58 -36.56 -32.66
CA THR A 364 25.60 -37.37 -33.32
C THR A 364 24.94 -38.61 -33.90
N SER A 365 24.88 -38.65 -35.23
CA SER A 365 24.38 -39.76 -36.03
C SER A 365 25.23 -41.02 -35.85
N THR A 366 24.64 -42.10 -35.32
CA THR A 366 25.00 -43.48 -35.66
C THR A 366 23.73 -44.32 -35.73
N SER A 367 23.59 -45.06 -36.82
CA SER A 367 22.51 -46.00 -37.11
C SER A 367 23.02 -47.44 -36.88
N PRO A 368 22.19 -48.50 -36.99
CA PRO A 368 21.49 -49.12 -35.87
C PRO A 368 21.94 -50.58 -35.63
N THR A 369 21.67 -51.12 -34.44
CA THR A 369 21.64 -52.58 -34.25
C THR A 369 20.38 -52.99 -33.52
N THR A 370 19.57 -53.76 -34.23
CA THR A 370 18.34 -54.41 -33.82
C THR A 370 18.60 -55.45 -32.72
N SER A 371 17.76 -55.47 -31.69
CA SER A 371 17.40 -56.72 -31.01
C SER A 371 16.03 -56.60 -30.34
N THR A 372 15.14 -57.44 -30.83
CA THR A 372 13.79 -57.72 -30.35
C THR A 372 13.87 -58.54 -29.08
N THR A 373 13.13 -58.19 -28.03
CA THR A 373 12.59 -59.17 -27.06
C THR A 373 11.27 -58.66 -26.49
N THR A 374 10.23 -59.41 -26.82
CA THR A 374 8.88 -59.43 -26.25
C THR A 374 8.92 -59.87 -24.78
N THR A 375 7.93 -59.46 -23.96
CA THR A 375 6.90 -60.35 -23.33
C THR A 375 6.34 -59.81 -22.00
N SER A 376 4.99 -59.77 -21.94
CA SER A 376 4.05 -60.07 -20.84
C SER A 376 3.84 -59.16 -19.61
N THR A 377 2.60 -58.65 -19.58
CA THR A 377 1.63 -58.52 -18.47
C THR A 377 1.78 -59.46 -17.26
N SER A 378 1.63 -58.98 -16.02
CA SER A 378 0.37 -58.92 -15.22
C SER A 378 0.63 -58.66 -13.72
N PRO A 379 -0.38 -58.28 -12.91
CA PRO A 379 -0.24 -57.67 -11.57
C PRO A 379 -0.41 -58.69 -10.42
N THR A 380 -0.02 -58.31 -9.20
CA THR A 380 -0.46 -59.01 -7.97
C THR A 380 -0.61 -58.06 -6.79
N THR A 381 -1.67 -58.30 -6.04
CA THR A 381 -2.25 -57.55 -4.92
C THR A 381 -1.89 -58.19 -3.56
N SER A 382 -2.10 -57.43 -2.48
CA SER A 382 -2.31 -57.85 -1.07
C SER A 382 -1.02 -58.01 -0.23
N THR A 383 -0.92 -57.71 1.07
CA THR A 383 -1.92 -57.63 2.15
C THR A 383 -1.36 -56.83 3.35
N THR A 384 -2.30 -56.24 4.11
CA THR A 384 -2.33 -55.74 5.49
C THR A 384 -1.39 -56.36 6.53
N THR A 385 -0.92 -55.55 7.50
CA THR A 385 -0.75 -56.00 8.90
C THR A 385 -0.99 -54.85 9.88
N THR A 386 -1.80 -55.15 10.90
CA THR A 386 -2.20 -54.32 12.04
C THR A 386 -1.21 -54.50 13.19
N SER A 387 -0.96 -53.45 13.99
CA SER A 387 -0.45 -53.59 15.36
C SER A 387 -0.96 -52.48 16.27
N THR A 388 -1.35 -52.88 17.48
CA THR A 388 -2.13 -52.16 18.49
C THR A 388 -1.27 -51.76 19.70
N SER A 389 -1.75 -50.76 20.46
CA SER A 389 -1.47 -50.43 21.89
C SER A 389 -0.13 -49.74 22.18
N SER A 390 0.02 -48.81 23.14
CA SER A 390 -0.64 -48.62 24.44
C SER A 390 -0.54 -47.18 24.98
N THR A 391 -1.46 -46.88 25.91
CA THR A 391 -1.71 -45.65 26.69
C THR A 391 -0.71 -45.40 27.82
N THR A 392 -0.42 -44.13 28.15
CA THR A 392 -0.08 -43.68 29.53
C THR A 392 -0.63 -42.27 29.79
N SER A 393 -1.37 -42.14 30.89
CA SER A 393 -1.96 -40.90 31.42
C SER A 393 -1.01 -40.23 32.42
N THR A 394 -1.07 -38.90 32.55
CA THR A 394 -0.59 -38.21 33.77
C THR A 394 -1.51 -37.03 34.09
N THR A 395 -1.96 -37.01 35.34
CA THR A 395 -2.85 -36.04 35.97
C THR A 395 -2.01 -35.06 36.79
N THR A 396 -2.30 -33.76 36.75
CA THR A 396 -1.94 -32.85 37.85
C THR A 396 -3.02 -31.79 38.09
N THR A 397 -3.33 -31.63 39.36
CA THR A 397 -4.42 -30.86 39.96
C THR A 397 -4.06 -29.40 40.22
N THR A 398 -5.09 -28.56 40.19
CA THR A 398 -5.20 -27.12 40.50
C THR A 398 -4.84 -26.72 41.94
N THR A 399 -4.30 -25.50 42.13
CA THR A 399 -4.58 -24.63 43.30
C THR A 399 -4.18 -23.16 43.05
N SER A 400 -5.10 -22.23 43.33
CA SER A 400 -4.84 -20.79 43.55
C SER A 400 -4.69 -20.52 45.05
N PRO A 401 -4.04 -19.40 45.46
CA PRO A 401 -4.80 -18.37 46.18
C PRO A 401 -4.41 -16.90 45.90
N MET A 402 -5.19 -16.02 46.51
CA MET A 402 -5.42 -14.57 46.33
C MET A 402 -4.29 -13.58 46.75
N THR A 403 -4.28 -12.47 46.02
CA THR A 403 -3.93 -11.04 46.29
C THR A 403 -3.06 -10.60 47.48
N SER A 404 -2.10 -9.73 47.16
CA SER A 404 -1.82 -8.47 47.90
C SER A 404 -1.17 -7.41 47.00
N THR A 405 -1.58 -6.15 47.20
CA THR A 405 -1.24 -4.94 46.44
C THR A 405 0.09 -4.35 46.89
N THR A 406 0.98 -3.98 45.96
CA THR A 406 1.95 -2.88 46.16
C THR A 406 2.35 -2.27 44.82
N THR A 407 2.21 -0.95 44.74
CA THR A 407 2.46 -0.08 43.59
C THR A 407 3.96 0.11 43.36
N LEU A 408 4.49 -0.37 42.23
CA LEU A 408 5.76 0.09 41.66
C LEU A 408 5.68 0.04 40.13
N THR A 409 5.80 1.19 39.48
CA THR A 409 5.99 1.34 38.04
C THR A 409 7.36 0.79 37.62
N PRO A 410 7.41 0.01 36.54
CA PRO A 410 8.46 0.27 35.55
C PRO A 410 7.96 0.18 34.10
N SER A 411 8.56 1.03 33.26
CA SER A 411 8.57 0.88 31.81
C SER A 411 9.11 -0.50 31.41
N LYS A 412 8.45 -1.17 30.46
CA LYS A 412 9.10 -1.81 29.30
C LYS A 412 8.09 -2.53 28.42
N SER A 413 8.32 -2.33 27.13
CA SER A 413 7.88 -3.08 25.97
C SER A 413 7.93 -4.59 26.20
N ALA A 414 6.82 -5.27 25.92
CA ALA A 414 6.77 -6.72 25.74
C ALA A 414 6.07 -7.00 24.40
N TYR A 415 6.88 -7.30 23.38
CA TYR A 415 6.42 -7.90 22.14
C TYR A 415 6.08 -9.36 22.43
N ALA A 416 4.80 -9.69 22.45
CA ALA A 416 4.33 -11.06 22.43
C ALA A 416 3.99 -11.45 20.99
N ALA A 417 4.58 -12.56 20.54
CA ALA A 417 4.34 -13.17 19.25
C ALA A 417 2.88 -13.58 19.10
N GLY A 418 2.22 -12.97 18.11
CA GLY A 418 0.90 -13.32 17.61
C GLY A 418 0.68 -12.45 16.39
N GLU A 419 0.45 -13.07 15.23
CA GLU A 419 0.34 -12.43 13.91
C GLU A 419 -0.89 -11.53 13.78
N THR A 420 -0.96 -10.48 14.59
CA THR A 420 -1.88 -9.37 14.43
C THR A 420 -1.09 -8.25 13.78
N VAL A 421 -1.32 -8.03 12.48
CA VAL A 421 -0.85 -6.81 11.82
C VAL A 421 -1.63 -5.66 12.42
N TYR A 422 -1.06 -5.03 13.46
CA TYR A 422 -1.52 -3.72 13.90
C TYR A 422 -1.17 -2.73 12.78
N VAL A 423 -2.10 -2.53 11.84
CA VAL A 423 -2.18 -1.24 11.17
C VAL A 423 -2.64 -0.29 12.25
N THR A 424 -1.70 0.45 12.85
CA THR A 424 -1.99 1.42 13.90
C THR A 424 -2.96 2.46 13.36
N ALA A 425 -4.25 2.27 13.66
CA ALA A 425 -5.32 3.24 13.41
C ALA A 425 -5.26 4.42 14.41
N ASN A 426 -4.05 4.91 14.72
CA ASN A 426 -3.83 5.97 15.71
C ASN A 426 -3.37 7.26 15.04
N GLY A 427 -4.29 7.82 14.23
CA GLY A 427 -4.29 9.24 13.86
C GLY A 427 -5.57 9.90 14.35
N ARG A 428 -5.61 10.36 15.61
CA ARG A 428 -6.66 11.26 16.14
C ARG A 428 -5.98 12.32 16.99
N PRO A 429 -6.07 13.59 16.58
CA PRO A 429 -7.29 14.38 16.86
C PRO A 429 -8.12 14.77 15.61
N CYS A 430 -7.53 14.79 14.41
CA CYS A 430 -8.19 15.35 13.22
C CYS A 430 -9.35 14.47 12.69
N ARG A 431 -9.23 13.14 12.78
CA ARG A 431 -10.26 12.19 12.31
C ARG A 431 -11.53 12.18 13.17
N GLN A 432 -11.47 12.47 14.48
CA GLN A 432 -12.69 12.62 15.29
C GLN A 432 -13.53 13.82 14.83
N ALA A 433 -12.86 14.93 14.53
CA ALA A 433 -13.53 16.14 14.07
C ALA A 433 -14.18 15.93 12.69
N TRP A 434 -13.54 15.19 11.79
CA TRP A 434 -14.10 14.86 10.47
C TRP A 434 -15.33 13.95 10.54
N VAL A 435 -15.27 12.84 11.31
CA VAL A 435 -16.42 11.93 11.50
C VAL A 435 -17.60 12.69 12.11
N ARG A 436 -17.36 13.54 13.12
CA ARG A 436 -18.40 14.39 13.72
C ARG A 436 -18.98 15.39 12.71
N ARG A 437 -18.16 16.00 11.84
CA ARG A 437 -18.63 16.93 10.79
C ARG A 437 -19.45 16.22 9.71
N ARG A 438 -19.06 15.01 9.30
CA ARG A 438 -19.79 14.22 8.28
C ARG A 438 -21.13 13.71 8.83
N GLN A 439 -21.16 13.23 10.07
CA GLN A 439 -22.40 12.87 10.77
C GLN A 439 -23.32 14.09 10.95
N ALA A 440 -22.77 15.27 11.28
CA ALA A 440 -23.53 16.51 11.37
C ALA A 440 -24.10 16.96 10.01
N GLN A 441 -23.34 16.84 8.92
CA GLN A 441 -23.82 17.14 7.57
C GLN A 441 -24.88 16.14 7.09
N ALA A 442 -24.72 14.84 7.38
CA ALA A 442 -25.71 13.82 7.08
C ALA A 442 -27.03 14.07 7.86
N ARG A 443 -26.95 14.39 9.16
CA ARG A 443 -28.11 14.78 9.98
C ARG A 443 -28.80 16.04 9.42
N ARG A 444 -28.05 17.06 9.00
CA ARG A 444 -28.59 18.28 8.37
C ARG A 444 -29.26 17.98 7.02
N ARG A 445 -28.70 17.07 6.21
CA ARG A 445 -29.31 16.64 4.93
C ARG A 445 -30.59 15.83 5.15
N ALA A 446 -30.62 14.94 6.14
CA ALA A 446 -31.81 14.16 6.50
C ALA A 446 -32.95 15.03 7.11
N GLN A 447 -32.63 16.17 7.73
CA GLN A 447 -33.63 17.09 8.30
C GLN A 447 -34.20 18.10 7.28
N ARG A 448 -33.52 18.32 6.13
CA ARG A 448 -33.96 19.28 5.09
C ARG A 448 -35.32 18.95 4.44
N PRO A 449 -35.69 17.68 4.17
CA PRO A 449 -37.02 17.34 3.68
C PRO A 449 -38.13 17.62 4.70
N ARG A 450 -37.86 17.38 6.00
CA ARG A 450 -38.83 17.60 7.10
C ARG A 450 -39.08 19.08 7.38
N ALA A 451 -38.05 19.93 7.26
CA ALA A 451 -38.20 21.39 7.42
C ALA A 451 -38.93 22.05 6.24
N ARG A 452 -38.73 21.57 5.00
CA ARG A 452 -39.47 22.04 3.81
C ARG A 452 -40.94 21.62 3.84
N ALA A 453 -41.25 20.41 4.31
CA ALA A 453 -42.63 19.94 4.48
C ALA A 453 -43.38 20.75 5.55
N ARG A 454 -42.75 21.06 6.69
CA ARG A 454 -43.36 21.90 7.75
C ARG A 454 -43.55 23.37 7.35
N ARG A 455 -42.67 23.94 6.50
CA ARG A 455 -42.84 25.30 5.96
C ARG A 455 -43.92 25.42 4.88
N ARG A 456 -44.25 24.34 4.16
CA ARG A 456 -45.37 24.33 3.20
C ARG A 456 -46.74 24.16 3.85
N ALA A 457 -46.81 23.59 5.05
CA ALA A 457 -48.06 23.42 5.81
C ALA A 457 -48.48 24.64 6.66
N ARG A 458 -47.68 25.72 6.72
CA ARG A 458 -47.97 26.94 7.51
C ARG A 458 -47.90 28.24 6.69
N ARG A 459 -48.64 28.30 5.58
CA ARG A 459 -48.98 29.60 4.94
C ARG A 459 -50.48 29.86 5.15
N PRO A 460 -50.89 30.92 5.89
CA PRO A 460 -52.29 31.28 6.00
C PRO A 460 -52.80 31.93 4.70
N ARG A 461 -54.08 31.67 4.43
CA ARG A 461 -54.91 32.32 3.42
C ARG A 461 -54.86 33.85 3.57
N ALA A 462 -54.00 34.53 2.82
CA ALA A 462 -54.01 35.99 2.71
C ALA A 462 -53.63 36.43 1.30
N ARG A 463 -54.39 35.95 0.30
CA ARG A 463 -54.30 36.46 -1.08
C ARG A 463 -55.58 36.18 -1.87
N VAL A 464 -56.74 36.42 -1.27
CA VAL A 464 -58.03 36.54 -1.98
C VAL A 464 -58.84 37.68 -1.36
N ARG A 465 -58.29 38.89 -1.30
CA ARG A 465 -59.03 40.15 -1.06
C ARG A 465 -58.23 41.36 -1.58
N ARG A 466 -57.79 41.32 -2.84
CA ARG A 466 -57.32 42.50 -3.60
C ARG A 466 -57.57 42.28 -5.10
N ARG A 467 -58.81 41.94 -5.47
CA ARG A 467 -59.26 41.91 -6.86
C ARG A 467 -60.79 41.96 -6.97
N ALA A 468 -61.43 42.82 -6.19
CA ALA A 468 -62.86 43.13 -6.33
C ALA A 468 -63.20 44.42 -5.57
N GLN A 469 -62.57 45.54 -5.93
CA GLN A 469 -63.04 46.90 -5.60
C GLN A 469 -62.15 47.93 -6.34
N ARG A 470 -62.17 47.84 -7.67
CA ARG A 470 -61.84 48.94 -8.58
C ARG A 470 -62.89 48.94 -9.69
N ARG A 471 -64.09 49.34 -9.33
CA ARG A 471 -65.10 49.89 -10.23
C ARG A 471 -65.86 50.93 -9.43
N ARG A 472 -65.52 52.20 -9.68
CA ARG A 472 -66.39 53.39 -9.73
C ARG A 472 -65.49 54.63 -9.67
N LEU A 473 -65.25 55.19 -10.86
CA LEU A 473 -65.09 56.62 -11.14
C LEU A 473 -66.39 57.36 -10.71
N PRO A 474 -66.43 58.71 -10.53
CA PRO A 474 -65.96 59.69 -11.52
C PRO A 474 -65.42 61.07 -11.05
N ALA A 475 -64.85 61.79 -12.05
CA ALA A 475 -64.73 63.25 -12.29
C ALA A 475 -64.06 64.15 -11.21
N GLN A 476 -63.23 65.16 -11.50
CA GLN A 476 -62.89 65.92 -12.71
C GLN A 476 -61.37 66.04 -12.87
#